data_AF-A0AA95GQ31-F1
#
_entry.id   AF-A0AA95GQ31-F1
#
_cell.length_a   1.000
_cell.length_b   1.000
_cell.length_c   1.000
_cell.angle_alpha   90.00
_cell.angle_beta   90.00
_cell.angle_gamma   90.00
#
_symmetry.space_group_name_H-M   'P 1'
#
loop_
_entity.id
_entity.type
_entity.pdbx_description
1 polymer ?
#
loop_
_entity_poly.entity_id
_entity_poly.type
_entity_poly.pdbx_seq_one_letter_code
_entity_poly.pdbx_strand_id
1 'polypeptide(L)'
;MSEHKKFRFYQPLKGLSHTFGDEWFALKAEAFARFFGTPGFLIGQTVVVAAWIYINITGITKFDPYPFILLNLTFSLQAAYAAPLILLAQTRQSERDQAHAIGDAQHREDLAEAMAQRQAIAEYNTEQLFVLLQQNTELTKLTKEMAERIEKLTIQLESRTRK
;
A
#
# COMPACT_ATOMS: atom_id res chain seq x y z
N MET A 1 10.41 30.22 -2.21
CA MET A 1 11.48 29.25 -1.86
C MET A 1 10.83 27.99 -1.32
N SER A 2 10.31 27.12 -2.20
CA SER A 2 9.78 25.80 -1.82
C SER A 2 9.88 24.89 -3.02
N GLU A 3 11.00 24.18 -3.13
CA GLU A 3 11.16 23.13 -4.13
C GLU A 3 10.38 21.89 -3.71
N HIS A 4 9.60 21.38 -4.66
CA HIS A 4 8.76 20.20 -4.56
C HIS A 4 9.58 18.94 -4.25
N LYS A 5 9.56 18.49 -2.99
CA LYS A 5 10.01 17.15 -2.57
C LYS A 5 8.95 16.08 -2.91
N LYS A 6 8.50 15.99 -4.17
CA LYS A 6 7.30 15.20 -4.51
C LYS A 6 7.52 13.75 -4.94
N PHE A 7 8.76 13.25 -5.02
CA PHE A 7 8.99 11.87 -5.47
C PHE A 7 10.16 11.20 -4.73
N ARG A 8 9.92 10.73 -3.50
CA ARG A 8 10.86 9.83 -2.78
C ARG A 8 10.46 8.35 -2.87
N PHE A 9 9.48 8.00 -3.70
CA PHE A 9 8.87 6.66 -3.73
C PHE A 9 9.76 5.52 -4.27
N TYR A 10 11.01 5.79 -4.68
CA TYR A 10 11.92 4.75 -5.12
C TYR A 10 13.36 5.10 -4.74
N GLN A 11 13.64 5.28 -3.45
CA GLN A 11 15.01 5.10 -3.00
C GLN A 11 15.19 3.59 -2.83
N PRO A 12 15.80 2.86 -3.80
CA PRO A 12 16.16 1.47 -3.53
C PRO A 12 17.04 1.50 -2.31
N LEU A 13 16.69 0.71 -1.29
CA LEU A 13 17.44 0.56 -0.07
C LEU A 13 18.84 0.07 -0.49
N LYS A 14 19.77 1.02 -0.66
CA LYS A 14 21.11 0.81 -1.20
C LYS A 14 21.94 0.20 -0.06
N GLY A 15 21.70 -1.09 0.20
CA GLY A 15 22.25 -1.72 1.40
C GLY A 15 22.06 -3.22 1.57
N LEU A 16 21.17 -3.90 0.83
CA LEU A 16 21.19 -5.37 0.83
C LEU A 16 22.10 -5.84 -0.29
N SER A 17 23.34 -6.16 0.10
CA SER A 17 24.22 -7.02 -0.66
C SER A 17 23.44 -8.28 -1.04
N HIS A 18 23.20 -8.42 -2.33
CA HIS A 18 22.67 -9.59 -2.99
C HIS A 18 23.67 -10.75 -2.79
N THR A 19 23.48 -11.53 -1.73
CA THR A 19 24.44 -12.56 -1.29
C THR A 19 24.45 -13.81 -2.17
N PHE A 20 23.48 -13.99 -3.08
CA PHE A 20 23.46 -15.09 -4.06
C PHE A 20 22.81 -14.65 -5.38
N GLY A 21 23.38 -15.05 -6.54
CA GLY A 21 22.91 -14.78 -7.92
C GLY A 21 21.40 -14.64 -8.14
N ASP A 22 20.80 -13.45 -7.98
CA ASP A 22 19.36 -13.26 -7.89
C ASP A 22 18.67 -13.39 -9.23
N GLU A 23 19.32 -13.10 -10.36
CA GLU A 23 18.63 -13.01 -11.64
C GLU A 23 18.14 -14.38 -12.12
N TRP A 24 19.03 -15.36 -12.24
CA TRP A 24 18.63 -16.68 -12.75
C TRP A 24 17.75 -17.45 -11.74
N PHE A 25 18.06 -17.38 -10.44
CA PHE A 25 17.26 -18.02 -9.41
C PHE A 25 15.89 -17.35 -9.22
N ALA A 26 15.78 -16.01 -9.34
CA ALA A 26 14.48 -15.34 -9.28
C ALA A 26 13.61 -15.73 -10.46
N LEU A 27 14.16 -15.71 -11.67
CA LEU A 27 13.44 -16.11 -12.88
C LEU A 27 12.96 -17.57 -12.78
N LYS A 28 13.81 -18.46 -12.27
CA LYS A 28 13.46 -19.86 -12.01
C LYS A 28 12.38 -19.99 -10.94
N ALA A 29 12.51 -19.29 -9.81
CA ALA A 29 11.54 -19.31 -8.73
C ALA A 29 10.17 -18.80 -9.18
N GLU A 30 10.14 -17.74 -10.00
CA GLU A 30 8.90 -17.19 -10.56
C GLU A 30 8.24 -18.17 -11.54
N ALA A 31 9.03 -18.85 -12.37
CA ALA A 31 8.54 -19.91 -13.26
C ALA A 31 8.00 -21.11 -12.46
N PHE A 32 8.71 -21.54 -11.40
CA PHE A 32 8.25 -22.59 -10.50
C PHE A 32 6.97 -22.19 -9.77
N ALA A 33 6.88 -20.98 -9.23
CA ALA A 33 5.69 -20.49 -8.54
C ALA A 33 4.47 -20.47 -9.47
N ARG A 34 4.63 -19.99 -10.72
CA ARG A 34 3.57 -20.03 -11.73
C ARG A 34 3.16 -21.46 -12.09
N PHE A 35 4.12 -22.37 -12.18
CA PHE A 35 3.87 -23.77 -12.53
C PHE A 35 3.15 -24.55 -11.41
N PHE A 36 3.65 -24.46 -10.17
CA PHE A 36 3.03 -25.12 -9.00
C PHE A 36 1.70 -24.48 -8.57
N GLY A 37 1.47 -23.21 -8.89
CA GLY A 37 0.21 -22.50 -8.60
C GLY A 37 -0.96 -22.87 -9.52
N THR A 38 -0.73 -23.68 -10.56
CA THR A 38 -1.76 -24.06 -11.53
C THR A 38 -2.40 -25.40 -11.14
N PRO A 39 -3.75 -25.52 -11.08
CA PRO A 39 -4.43 -26.78 -10.73
C PRO A 39 -4.11 -27.94 -11.68
N GLY A 40 -3.69 -27.64 -12.91
CA GLY A 40 -3.23 -28.63 -13.89
C GLY A 40 -1.97 -29.39 -13.46
N PHE A 41 -1.08 -28.80 -12.65
CA PHE A 41 0.11 -29.50 -12.17
C PHE A 41 -0.25 -30.69 -11.28
N LEU A 42 -1.19 -30.50 -10.35
CA LEU A 42 -1.66 -31.55 -9.45
C LEU A 42 -2.28 -32.71 -10.24
N ILE A 43 -3.12 -32.41 -11.24
CA ILE A 43 -3.74 -33.41 -12.10
C ILE A 43 -2.68 -34.20 -12.87
N GLY A 44 -1.70 -33.51 -13.48
CA GLY A 44 -0.60 -34.16 -14.20
C GLY A 44 0.22 -35.07 -13.30
N GLN A 45 0.57 -34.61 -12.09
CA GLN A 45 1.32 -35.40 -11.12
C GLN A 45 0.54 -36.66 -10.69
N THR A 46 -0.76 -36.55 -10.43
CA THR A 46 -1.61 -37.71 -10.09
C THR A 46 -1.68 -38.72 -11.23
N VAL A 47 -1.80 -38.26 -12.48
CA VAL A 47 -1.82 -39.16 -13.66
C VAL A 47 -0.50 -39.92 -13.80
N VAL A 48 0.64 -39.25 -13.63
CA VAL A 48 1.96 -39.89 -13.71
C VAL A 48 2.11 -40.98 -12.64
N VAL A 49 1.72 -40.68 -11.40
CA VAL A 49 1.76 -41.65 -10.29
C VAL A 49 0.82 -42.83 -10.56
N ALA A 50 -0.42 -42.55 -11.01
CA ALA A 50 -1.38 -43.59 -11.34
C ALA A 50 -0.90 -44.49 -12.48
N ALA A 51 -0.29 -43.92 -13.52
CA ALA A 51 0.30 -44.66 -14.63
C ALA A 51 1.48 -45.55 -14.17
N TRP A 52 2.34 -45.02 -13.29
CA TRP A 52 3.45 -45.79 -12.72
C TRP A 52 2.96 -47.01 -11.93
N ILE A 53 1.96 -46.81 -11.08
CA ILE A 53 1.32 -47.89 -10.31
C ILE A 53 0.68 -48.91 -11.27
N TYR A 54 -0.07 -48.44 -12.28
CA TYR A 54 -0.75 -49.30 -13.24
C TYR A 54 0.22 -50.19 -14.05
N ILE A 55 1.33 -49.62 -14.54
CA ILE A 55 2.36 -50.37 -15.29
C ILE A 55 3.02 -51.43 -14.40
N ASN A 56 3.30 -51.12 -13.13
CA ASN A 56 3.93 -52.07 -12.21
C ASN A 56 2.97 -53.19 -11.77
N ILE A 57 1.67 -52.89 -11.57
CA ILE A 57 0.65 -53.90 -11.20
C ILE A 57 0.34 -54.84 -12.37
N THR A 58 0.29 -54.32 -13.60
CA THR A 58 -0.02 -55.12 -14.81
C THR A 58 1.09 -56.11 -15.18
N GLY A 59 2.24 -56.07 -14.49
CA GLY A 59 3.29 -57.08 -14.61
C GLY A 59 4.06 -57.06 -15.94
N ILE A 60 3.81 -56.04 -16.79
CA ILE A 60 4.48 -55.84 -18.09
C ILE A 60 5.99 -55.63 -17.88
N THR A 61 6.37 -55.02 -16.74
CA THR A 61 7.77 -54.85 -16.32
C THR A 61 7.80 -54.77 -14.79
N LYS A 62 8.47 -55.71 -14.11
CA LYS A 62 8.63 -55.73 -12.65
C LYS A 62 9.76 -54.78 -12.21
N PHE A 63 9.62 -53.49 -12.50
CA PHE A 63 10.64 -52.49 -12.13
C PHE A 63 10.55 -52.11 -10.64
N ASP A 64 9.35 -52.11 -10.05
CA ASP A 64 9.11 -51.75 -8.64
C ASP A 64 7.99 -52.62 -8.02
N PRO A 65 8.28 -53.86 -7.58
CA PRO A 65 7.31 -54.73 -6.90
C PRO A 65 6.83 -54.11 -5.59
N TYR A 66 5.61 -54.48 -5.15
CA TYR A 66 5.07 -54.08 -3.85
C TYR A 66 6.09 -54.38 -2.74
N PRO A 67 6.55 -53.40 -1.93
CA PRO A 67 5.89 -52.15 -1.51
C PRO A 67 6.35 -50.83 -2.21
N PHE A 68 6.70 -50.85 -3.50
CA PHE A 68 7.06 -49.65 -4.29
C PHE A 68 8.21 -48.81 -3.70
N ILE A 69 9.37 -49.44 -3.48
CA ILE A 69 10.52 -48.79 -2.82
C ILE A 69 11.08 -47.63 -3.65
N LEU A 70 11.08 -47.74 -4.97
CA LEU A 70 11.66 -46.71 -5.85
C LEU A 70 10.78 -45.48 -5.93
N LEU A 71 9.46 -45.68 -5.99
CA LEU A 71 8.49 -44.58 -5.93
C LEU A 71 8.64 -43.82 -4.61
N ASN A 72 8.68 -44.54 -3.49
CA ASN A 72 8.85 -43.93 -2.18
C ASN A 72 10.17 -43.17 -2.05
N LEU A 73 11.27 -43.72 -2.59
CA LEU A 73 12.58 -43.08 -2.57
C LEU A 73 12.60 -41.81 -3.42
N THR A 74 11.92 -41.81 -4.57
CA THR A 74 11.80 -40.64 -5.44
C THR A 74 10.98 -39.53 -4.78
N PHE A 75 9.86 -39.85 -4.13
CA PHE A 75 9.08 -38.87 -3.36
C PHE A 75 9.84 -38.31 -2.16
N SER A 76 10.58 -39.17 -1.45
CA SER A 76 11.42 -38.75 -0.32
C SER A 76 12.51 -37.78 -0.78
N LEU A 77 13.17 -38.07 -1.92
CA LEU A 77 14.16 -37.19 -2.53
C LEU A 77 13.52 -35.88 -3.03
N GLN A 78 12.33 -35.95 -3.64
CA GLN A 78 11.58 -34.79 -4.09
C GLN A 78 11.28 -33.85 -2.92
N ALA A 79 10.81 -34.37 -1.79
CA ALA A 79 10.56 -33.59 -0.58
C ALA A 79 11.86 -33.01 0.01
N ALA A 80 12.93 -33.80 0.06
CA ALA A 80 14.22 -33.38 0.60
C ALA A 80 14.84 -32.21 -0.20
N TYR A 81 14.68 -32.18 -1.53
CA TYR A 81 15.15 -31.06 -2.36
C TYR A 81 14.18 -29.88 -2.37
N ALA A 82 12.87 -30.12 -2.23
CA ALA A 82 11.87 -29.07 -2.14
C ALA A 82 12.03 -28.21 -0.88
N ALA A 83 12.29 -28.83 0.28
CA ALA A 83 12.39 -28.11 1.56
C ALA A 83 13.40 -26.93 1.56
N PRO A 84 14.68 -27.09 1.17
CA PRO A 84 15.63 -25.99 1.13
C PRO A 84 15.30 -24.95 0.04
N LEU A 85 14.73 -25.37 -1.10
CA LEU A 85 14.26 -24.42 -2.12
C LEU A 85 13.10 -23.56 -1.62
N ILE A 86 12.14 -24.17 -0.90
CA ILE A 86 11.03 -23.47 -0.27
C ILE A 86 11.57 -22.50 0.78
N LEU A 87 12.53 -22.92 1.61
CA LEU A 87 13.15 -22.05 2.62
C LEU A 87 13.80 -20.82 1.96
N LEU A 88 14.56 -21.01 0.88
CA LEU A 88 15.16 -19.91 0.13
C LEU A 88 14.10 -18.97 -0.47
N ALA A 89 13.03 -19.52 -1.04
CA ALA A 89 11.91 -18.74 -1.55
C ALA A 89 11.22 -17.95 -0.42
N GLN A 90 11.05 -18.56 0.75
CA GLN A 90 10.47 -17.91 1.93
C GLN A 90 11.35 -16.79 2.48
N THR A 91 12.68 -16.97 2.56
CA THR A 91 13.61 -15.91 2.98
C THR A 91 13.49 -14.70 2.05
N ARG A 92 13.46 -14.92 0.74
CA ARG A 92 13.30 -13.83 -0.24
C ARG A 92 11.94 -13.16 -0.18
N GLN A 93 10.88 -13.93 0.05
CA GLN A 93 9.54 -13.38 0.22
C GLN A 93 9.48 -12.50 1.48
N SER A 94 10.06 -12.96 2.59
CA SER A 94 10.16 -12.21 3.85
C SER A 94 10.93 -10.90 3.69
N GLU A 95 12.04 -10.90 2.95
CA GLU A 95 12.80 -9.68 2.65
C GLU A 95 11.96 -8.66 1.85
N ARG A 96 11.20 -9.12 0.84
CA ARG A 96 10.28 -8.26 0.09
C ARG A 96 9.18 -7.71 0.99
N ASP A 97 8.56 -8.57 1.79
CA ASP A 97 7.48 -8.19 2.71
C ASP A 97 7.98 -7.16 3.73
N GLN A 98 9.22 -7.31 4.23
CA GLN A 98 9.85 -6.32 5.11
C GLN A 98 10.08 -4.98 4.41
N ALA A 99 10.58 -4.99 3.17
CA ALA A 99 10.77 -3.78 2.39
C ALA A 99 9.44 -3.05 2.12
N HIS A 100 8.38 -3.80 1.80
CA HIS A 100 7.03 -3.25 1.65
C HIS A 100 6.51 -2.66 2.97
N ALA A 101 6.69 -3.35 4.10
CA ALA A 101 6.25 -2.87 5.41
C ALA A 101 6.96 -1.57 5.84
N ILE A 102 8.25 -1.43 5.53
CA ILE A 102 9.01 -0.19 5.80
C ILE A 102 8.46 0.96 4.93
N GLY A 103 8.20 0.71 3.65
CA GLY A 103 7.61 1.71 2.74
C GLY A 103 6.23 2.17 3.22
N ASP A 104 5.38 1.24 3.65
CA ASP A 104 4.05 1.55 4.19
C ASP A 104 4.13 2.31 5.53
N ALA A 105 5.11 2.00 6.39
CA ALA A 105 5.34 2.75 7.61
C ALA A 105 5.72 4.21 7.32
N GLN A 106 6.69 4.43 6.43
CA GLN A 106 7.10 5.78 6.01
C GLN A 106 5.96 6.55 5.37
N HIS A 107 5.17 5.89 4.51
CA HIS A 107 4.03 6.54 3.87
C HIS A 107 2.97 6.98 4.89
N ARG A 108 2.72 6.17 5.92
CA ARG A 108 1.79 6.55 7.01
C ARG A 108 2.31 7.73 7.82
N GLU A 109 3.62 7.81 8.08
CA GLU A 109 4.24 8.95 8.75
C GLU A 109 4.09 10.24 7.92
N ASP A 110 4.43 10.19 6.63
CA ASP A 110 4.28 11.33 5.70
C ASP A 110 2.82 11.82 5.64
N LEU A 111 1.86 10.89 5.60
CA LEU A 111 0.43 11.21 5.62
C LEU A 111 0.01 11.86 6.94
N ALA A 112 0.51 11.38 8.07
CA ALA A 112 0.22 11.95 9.39
C ALA A 112 0.75 13.39 9.50
N GLU A 113 1.97 13.65 9.02
CA GLU A 113 2.55 15.00 8.96
C GLU A 113 1.72 15.93 8.07
N ALA A 114 1.33 15.45 6.88
CA ALA A 114 0.51 16.24 5.95
C ALA A 114 -0.88 16.56 6.55
N MET A 115 -1.48 15.63 7.29
CA MET A 115 -2.75 15.87 7.99
C MET A 115 -2.60 16.89 9.12
N ALA A 116 -1.53 16.80 9.92
CA ALA A 116 -1.25 17.77 10.98
C ALA A 116 -1.07 19.20 10.40
N GLN A 117 -0.34 19.34 9.30
CA GLN A 117 -0.20 20.62 8.60
C GLN A 117 -1.54 21.15 8.09
N ARG A 118 -2.36 20.31 7.47
CA ARG A 118 -3.69 20.70 7.00
C ARG A 118 -4.59 21.14 8.13
N GLN A 119 -4.51 20.49 9.28
CA GLN A 119 -5.29 20.87 10.45
C GLN A 119 -4.87 22.23 11.00
N ALA A 120 -3.57 22.48 11.14
CA ALA A 120 -3.06 23.80 11.56
C ALA A 120 -3.49 24.92 10.59
N ILE A 121 -3.48 24.66 9.28
CA ILE A 121 -3.98 25.60 8.27
C ILE A 121 -5.50 25.82 8.42
N ALA A 122 -6.27 24.77 8.69
CA ALA A 122 -7.70 24.88 8.90
C ALA A 122 -8.05 25.71 10.16
N GLU A 123 -7.29 25.53 11.24
CA GLU A 123 -7.41 26.33 12.46
C GLU A 123 -7.12 27.81 12.18
N TYR A 124 -6.00 28.10 11.53
CA TYR A 124 -5.65 29.47 11.12
C TYR A 124 -6.72 30.12 10.22
N ASN A 125 -7.22 29.38 9.23
CA ASN A 125 -8.29 29.88 8.36
C ASN A 125 -9.57 30.15 9.16
N THR A 126 -9.88 29.33 10.16
CA THR A 126 -11.06 29.51 11.02
C THR A 126 -10.94 30.76 11.89
N GLU A 127 -9.76 31.02 12.44
CA GLU A 127 -9.49 32.26 13.18
C GLU A 127 -9.67 33.50 12.29
N GLN A 128 -9.13 33.46 11.06
CA GLN A 128 -9.28 34.55 10.09
C GLN A 128 -10.75 34.78 9.70
N LEU A 129 -11.54 33.72 9.53
CA LEU A 129 -12.98 33.84 9.30
C LEU A 129 -13.69 34.56 10.44
N PHE A 130 -13.32 34.27 11.69
CA PHE A 130 -13.90 34.94 12.85
C PHE A 130 -13.59 36.46 12.84
N VAL A 131 -12.35 36.83 12.53
CA VAL A 131 -11.94 38.24 12.40
C VAL A 131 -12.74 38.94 11.29
N LEU A 132 -12.86 38.32 10.11
CA LEU A 132 -13.65 38.87 9.00
C LEU A 132 -15.14 39.03 9.36
N LEU A 133 -15.71 38.10 10.10
CA LEU A 133 -17.10 38.20 10.59
C LEU A 133 -17.27 39.35 11.59
N GLN A 134 -16.31 39.56 12.49
CA GLN A 134 -16.33 40.71 13.40
C GLN A 134 -16.27 42.03 12.63
N GLN A 135 -15.36 42.15 11.66
CA GLN A 135 -15.25 43.35 10.82
C GLN A 135 -16.53 43.63 10.05
N ASN A 136 -17.14 42.61 9.43
CA ASN A 136 -18.43 42.77 8.76
C ASN A 136 -19.54 43.22 9.71
N THR A 137 -19.54 42.70 10.95
CA THR A 137 -20.50 43.10 11.98
C THR A 137 -20.29 44.56 12.40
N GLU A 138 -19.04 45.00 12.57
CA GLU A 138 -18.72 46.40 12.88
C GLU A 138 -19.08 47.35 11.76
N LEU A 139 -18.76 47.00 10.51
CA LEU A 139 -19.17 47.77 9.34
C LEU A 139 -20.69 47.92 9.29
N THR A 140 -21.43 46.86 9.60
CA THR A 140 -22.90 46.89 9.66
C THR A 140 -23.42 47.80 10.79
N LYS A 141 -22.73 47.87 11.93
CA LYS A 141 -23.08 48.81 13.00
C LYS A 141 -22.81 50.26 12.60
N LEU A 142 -21.65 50.53 12.00
CA LEU A 142 -21.27 51.87 11.54
C LEU A 142 -22.22 52.38 10.46
N THR A 143 -22.61 51.53 9.50
CA THR A 143 -23.59 51.92 8.47
C THR A 143 -24.94 52.26 9.09
N LYS A 144 -25.40 51.49 10.09
CA LYS A 144 -26.62 51.80 10.84
C LYS A 144 -26.50 53.13 11.61
N GLU A 145 -25.39 53.37 12.29
CA GLU A 145 -25.17 54.63 13.03
C GLU A 145 -25.14 55.84 12.09
N MET A 146 -24.47 55.72 10.93
CA MET A 146 -24.47 56.77 9.91
C MET A 146 -25.89 57.03 9.40
N ALA A 147 -26.68 55.99 9.13
CA ALA A 147 -28.07 56.14 8.71
C ALA A 147 -28.91 56.89 9.77
N GLU A 148 -28.79 56.52 11.05
CA GLU A 148 -29.48 57.21 12.16
C GLU A 148 -29.04 58.68 12.30
N ARG A 149 -27.76 58.99 12.10
CA ARG A 149 -27.26 60.38 12.13
C ARG A 149 -27.80 61.20 10.96
N ILE A 150 -27.85 60.63 9.76
CA ILE A 150 -28.43 61.29 8.57
C ILE A 150 -29.92 61.57 8.81
N GLU A 151 -30.66 60.60 9.35
CA GLU A 151 -32.08 60.78 9.69
C GLU A 151 -32.28 61.92 10.69
N LYS A 152 -31.51 61.92 11.80
CA LYS A 152 -31.56 62.99 12.81
C LYS A 152 -31.23 64.36 12.22
N LEU A 153 -30.20 64.45 11.39
CA LEU A 153 -29.81 65.70 10.73
C LEU A 153 -30.89 66.17 9.75
N THR A 154 -31.56 65.25 9.05
CA THR A 154 -32.67 65.56 8.13
C THR A 154 -33.87 66.12 8.89
N ILE A 155 -34.25 65.50 10.01
CA ILE A 155 -35.32 65.99 10.89
C ILE A 155 -34.97 67.36 11.50
N GLN A 156 -33.71 67.56 11.90
CA GLN A 156 -33.23 68.86 12.38
C GLN A 156 -33.30 69.94 11.30
N LEU A 157 -32.94 69.62 10.06
CA LEU A 157 -33.10 70.53 8.92
C LEU A 157 -34.57 70.89 8.67
N GLU A 158 -35.48 69.90 8.62
CA GLU A 158 -36.92 70.14 8.44
C GLU A 158 -37.55 70.97 9.57
N SER A 159 -37.12 70.77 10.81
CA SER A 159 -37.63 71.56 11.95
C SER A 159 -37.11 73.00 11.96
N ARG A 160 -35.91 73.26 11.41
CA ARG A 160 -35.33 74.60 11.30
C ARG A 160 -35.93 75.40 10.15
N THR A 161 -36.34 74.75 9.05
CA THR A 161 -37.01 75.41 7.92
C THR A 161 -38.50 75.68 8.14
N ARG A 162 -39.12 75.09 9.18
CA ARG A 162 -40.54 75.28 9.53
C ARG A 162 -40.79 76.40 10.56
N LYS A 163 -39.75 77.13 10.97
CA LYS A 163 -39.81 78.39 11.75
C LYS A 163 -39.60 79.58 10.82
#